data_AF-A0A832WMJ9-F1
#
_entry.id   AF-A0A832WMJ9-F1
#
_cell.length_a   1.000
_cell.length_b   1.000
_cell.length_c   1.000
_cell.angle_alpha   90.00
_cell.angle_beta   90.00
_cell.angle_gamma   90.00
#
_symmetry.space_group_name_H-M   'P 1'
#
loop_
_entity.id
_entity.type
_entity.pdbx_description
1 polymer ?
#
loop_
_entity_poly.entity_id
_entity_poly.type
_entity_poly.pdbx_seq_one_letter_code
_entity_poly.pdbx_strand_id
1 'polypeptide(L)'
;MNIFIEKIKDPVERQEVEFVESKGVGHPDSICDDVCEICGKALATFYKKKFKTVLHYNIDKALLVAGSARPKFKGGKINSPINLIIAGRATDKVGSEKLPVKKLIADTAKKYLKRFKLARFNIIVDIKSGAENLTQITKKKKPVANDTSFGASHFPFSRTEQLVLNARNHLNSQGFRRMFRAAGQDIKVMGIRTKDRTELTIAIAFIGKHIKDMNDYIVTKERIAEHLISKFGVNVKINTLDDITGDENS
;
A
#
# COMPACT_ATOMS: atom_id res chain seq x y z
N MET A 1 -17.52 30.18 -6.80
CA MET A 1 -16.34 29.32 -6.57
C MET A 1 -15.22 30.25 -6.17
N ASN A 2 -14.57 30.02 -5.03
CA ASN A 2 -13.50 30.89 -4.54
C ASN A 2 -12.18 30.35 -5.10
N ILE A 3 -11.71 30.93 -6.20
CA ILE A 3 -10.49 30.51 -6.90
C ILE A 3 -9.46 31.60 -6.70
N PHE A 4 -8.27 31.20 -6.23
CA PHE A 4 -7.13 32.08 -6.07
C PHE A 4 -5.96 31.51 -6.87
N ILE A 5 -5.25 32.37 -7.60
CA ILE A 5 -4.10 31.99 -8.41
C ILE A 5 -2.95 32.89 -8.00
N GLU A 6 -1.84 32.28 -7.59
CA GLU A 6 -0.63 32.98 -7.21
C GLU A 6 0.60 32.33 -7.83
N LYS A 7 1.66 33.15 -8.00
CA LYS A 7 2.96 32.67 -8.47
C LYS A 7 3.79 32.20 -7.27
N ILE A 8 4.20 30.94 -7.28
CA ILE A 8 5.16 30.41 -6.30
C ILE A 8 6.59 30.88 -6.60
N LYS A 9 7.42 31.05 -5.56
CA LYS A 9 8.80 31.53 -5.70
C LYS A 9 9.73 30.48 -6.32
N ASP A 10 9.92 29.35 -5.63
CA ASP A 10 10.88 28.33 -6.03
C ASP A 10 10.24 26.93 -6.16
N PRO A 11 10.28 26.32 -7.36
CA PRO A 11 9.81 24.95 -7.54
C PRO A 11 10.75 23.96 -6.84
N VAL A 12 10.23 22.78 -6.49
CA VAL A 12 10.98 21.70 -5.79
C VAL A 12 12.30 21.35 -6.51
N GLU A 13 12.30 21.35 -7.85
CA GLU A 13 13.50 21.11 -8.68
C GLU A 13 14.66 22.08 -8.43
N ARG A 14 14.39 23.30 -7.97
CA ARG A 14 15.44 24.30 -7.67
C ARG A 14 15.97 24.22 -6.24
N GLN A 15 15.34 23.43 -5.38
CA GLN A 15 15.82 23.24 -4.02
C GLN A 15 17.05 22.34 -4.01
N GLU A 16 18.01 22.62 -3.12
CA GLU A 16 19.24 21.84 -3.03
C GLU A 16 19.00 20.41 -2.52
N VAL A 17 17.96 20.18 -1.72
CA VAL A 17 17.69 18.89 -1.12
C VAL A 17 16.23 18.52 -1.33
N GLU A 18 16.00 17.26 -1.69
CA GLU A 18 14.67 16.70 -1.86
C GLU A 18 14.63 15.26 -1.37
N PHE A 19 13.57 14.92 -0.63
CA PHE A 19 13.30 13.57 -0.14
C PHE A 19 11.97 13.10 -0.72
N VAL A 20 11.96 11.91 -1.28
CA VAL A 20 10.74 11.27 -1.78
C VAL A 20 10.70 9.84 -1.28
N GLU A 21 9.54 9.42 -0.75
CA GLU A 21 9.30 8.03 -0.36
C GLU A 21 8.12 7.45 -1.14
N SER A 22 8.22 6.16 -1.52
CA SER A 22 7.07 5.39 -2.00
C SER A 22 7.08 3.99 -1.41
N LYS A 23 5.97 3.64 -0.74
CA LYS A 23 5.71 2.32 -0.18
C LYS A 23 5.13 1.40 -1.25
N GLY A 24 5.65 0.17 -1.31
CA GLY A 24 5.22 -0.87 -2.23
C GLY A 24 3.91 -1.52 -1.82
N VAL A 25 3.36 -2.39 -2.68
CA VAL A 25 2.03 -2.98 -2.46
C VAL A 25 1.99 -3.96 -1.27
N GLY A 26 3.13 -4.54 -0.87
CA GLY A 26 3.20 -5.42 0.29
C GLY A 26 3.58 -4.73 1.59
N HIS A 27 3.83 -3.42 1.57
CA HIS A 27 4.09 -2.66 2.79
C HIS A 27 2.82 -2.63 3.66
N PRO A 28 2.91 -2.83 5.00
CA PRO A 28 1.74 -2.88 5.88
C PRO A 28 0.75 -1.72 5.70
N ASP A 29 1.26 -0.48 5.65
CA ASP A 29 0.42 0.71 5.43
C ASP A 29 -0.31 0.67 4.08
N SER A 30 0.41 0.34 2.99
CA SER A 30 -0.21 0.22 1.67
C SER A 30 -1.27 -0.89 1.62
N ILE A 31 -1.10 -1.98 2.37
CA ILE A 31 -2.11 -3.03 2.49
C ILE A 31 -3.37 -2.49 3.18
N CYS A 32 -3.21 -1.71 4.26
CA CYS A 32 -4.33 -1.05 4.93
C CYS A 32 -5.07 -0.09 3.98
N ASP A 33 -4.35 0.79 3.30
CA ASP A 33 -4.89 1.78 2.37
C ASP A 33 -5.65 1.10 1.22
N ASP A 34 -5.02 0.11 0.56
CA ASP A 34 -5.62 -0.61 -0.55
C ASP A 34 -6.88 -1.36 -0.11
N VAL A 35 -6.87 -2.01 1.07
CA VAL A 35 -8.03 -2.75 1.56
C VAL A 35 -9.19 -1.81 1.88
N CYS A 36 -8.92 -0.65 2.49
CA CYS A 36 -9.93 0.38 2.71
C CYS A 36 -10.56 0.83 1.38
N GLU A 37 -9.74 1.21 0.41
CA GLU A 37 -10.19 1.71 -0.90
C GLU A 37 -11.03 0.68 -1.67
N ILE A 38 -10.54 -0.56 -1.81
CA ILE A 38 -11.28 -1.59 -2.56
C ILE A 38 -12.59 -1.97 -1.87
N CYS A 39 -12.64 -1.96 -0.53
CA CYS A 39 -13.85 -2.26 0.23
C CYS A 39 -14.87 -1.12 0.10
N GLY A 40 -14.41 0.15 0.15
CA GLY A 40 -15.21 1.32 -0.16
C GLY A 40 -15.80 1.25 -1.57
N LYS A 41 -14.98 0.95 -2.58
CA LYS A 41 -15.43 0.77 -3.97
C LYS A 41 -16.44 -0.38 -4.12
N ALA A 42 -16.24 -1.49 -3.42
CA ALA A 42 -17.17 -2.61 -3.41
C ALA A 42 -18.53 -2.21 -2.82
N LEU A 43 -18.54 -1.46 -1.71
CA LEU A 43 -19.77 -0.92 -1.12
C LEU A 43 -20.48 0.07 -2.05
N ALA A 44 -19.75 1.04 -2.61
CA ALA A 44 -20.31 1.99 -3.56
C ALA A 44 -20.97 1.28 -4.75
N THR A 45 -20.29 0.26 -5.29
CA THR A 45 -20.81 -0.55 -6.40
C THR A 45 -22.05 -1.33 -5.99
N PHE A 46 -22.04 -1.95 -4.81
CA PHE A 46 -23.18 -2.68 -4.26
C PHE A 46 -24.40 -1.77 -4.07
N TYR A 47 -24.21 -0.62 -3.41
CA TYR A 47 -25.28 0.37 -3.20
C TYR A 47 -25.81 0.90 -4.52
N LYS A 48 -24.94 1.32 -5.45
CA LYS A 48 -25.36 1.85 -6.75
C LYS A 48 -26.13 0.82 -7.57
N LYS A 49 -25.74 -0.46 -7.52
CA LYS A 49 -26.47 -1.53 -8.21
C LYS A 49 -27.87 -1.71 -7.64
N LYS A 50 -28.00 -1.71 -6.31
CA LYS A 50 -29.24 -2.04 -5.59
C LYS A 50 -30.21 -0.85 -5.45
N PHE A 51 -29.69 0.32 -5.12
CA PHE A 51 -30.46 1.53 -4.77
C PHE A 51 -30.31 2.66 -5.79
N LYS A 52 -29.55 2.45 -6.87
CA LYS A 52 -29.25 3.46 -7.91
C LYS A 52 -28.53 4.71 -7.40
N THR A 53 -28.07 4.69 -6.14
CA THR A 53 -27.27 5.72 -5.48
C THR A 53 -26.27 5.07 -4.53
N VAL A 54 -25.26 5.82 -4.13
CA VAL A 54 -24.33 5.41 -3.08
C VAL A 54 -24.90 5.84 -1.73
N LEU A 55 -25.03 4.89 -0.81
CA LEU A 55 -25.46 5.16 0.58
C LEU A 55 -24.25 5.57 1.42
N HIS A 56 -24.50 6.14 2.59
CA HIS A 56 -23.43 6.62 3.46
C HIS A 56 -22.51 5.47 3.92
N TYR A 57 -21.20 5.65 3.71
CA TYR A 57 -20.15 4.84 4.31
C TYR A 57 -18.84 5.63 4.42
N ASN A 58 -18.03 5.29 5.41
CA ASN A 58 -16.63 5.70 5.56
C ASN A 58 -15.84 4.45 5.98
N ILE A 59 -15.07 3.88 5.06
CA ILE A 59 -14.21 2.69 5.27
C ILE A 59 -12.76 3.11 5.01
N ASP A 60 -12.22 3.87 5.93
CA ASP A 60 -10.93 4.56 5.85
C ASP A 60 -10.05 4.28 7.08
N LYS A 61 -10.41 3.27 7.87
CA LYS A 61 -9.63 2.81 9.02
C LYS A 61 -9.34 1.33 8.86
N ALA A 62 -8.06 1.00 8.74
CA ALA A 62 -7.58 -0.37 8.85
C ALA A 62 -6.36 -0.42 9.76
N LEU A 63 -6.29 -1.45 10.58
CA LEU A 63 -5.16 -1.74 11.45
C LEU A 63 -4.62 -3.13 11.10
N LEU A 64 -3.36 -3.18 10.68
CA LEU A 64 -2.64 -4.42 10.47
C LEU A 64 -1.79 -4.70 11.71
N VAL A 65 -2.22 -5.69 12.50
CA VAL A 65 -1.46 -6.18 13.65
C VAL A 65 -0.58 -7.33 13.20
N ALA A 66 0.73 -7.16 13.36
CA ALA A 66 1.72 -8.14 12.92
C ALA A 66 1.45 -9.53 13.51
N GLY A 67 1.60 -10.55 12.67
CA GLY A 67 1.73 -11.93 13.12
C GLY A 67 3.16 -12.23 13.57
N SER A 68 3.53 -13.50 13.59
CA SER A 68 4.91 -13.93 13.85
C SER A 68 5.34 -15.01 12.88
N ALA A 69 6.61 -14.96 12.49
CA ALA A 69 7.23 -15.93 11.60
C ALA A 69 8.65 -16.25 12.06
N ARG A 70 9.15 -17.41 11.66
CA ARG A 70 10.55 -17.79 11.73
C ARG A 70 11.06 -17.87 10.29
N PRO A 71 11.53 -16.76 9.69
CA PRO A 71 12.19 -16.81 8.39
C PRO A 71 13.47 -17.64 8.51
N LYS A 72 13.79 -18.42 7.49
CA LYS A 72 15.03 -19.19 7.38
C LYS A 72 15.44 -19.31 5.92
N PHE A 73 16.73 -19.50 5.67
CA PHE A 73 17.18 -19.96 4.36
C PHE A 73 16.50 -21.28 3.98
N LYS A 74 16.23 -21.45 2.69
CA LYS A 74 15.53 -22.59 2.10
C LYS A 74 14.10 -22.79 2.63
N GLY A 75 13.53 -21.82 3.34
CA GLY A 75 12.14 -21.90 3.80
C GLY A 75 11.74 -20.87 4.84
N GLY A 76 11.34 -21.37 6.00
CA GLY A 76 10.74 -20.60 7.09
C GLY A 76 9.31 -21.04 7.38
N LYS A 77 8.77 -20.59 8.53
CA LYS A 77 7.43 -20.95 8.99
C LYS A 77 6.68 -19.74 9.53
N ILE A 78 5.41 -19.61 9.16
CA ILE A 78 4.49 -18.69 9.85
C ILE A 78 4.02 -19.37 11.14
N ASN A 79 4.26 -18.72 12.27
CA ASN A 79 3.83 -19.19 13.58
C ASN A 79 2.41 -18.70 13.88
N SER A 80 2.13 -17.41 13.67
CA SER A 80 0.80 -16.82 13.86
C SER A 80 0.40 -15.92 12.68
N PRO A 81 -0.89 -15.87 12.31
CA PRO A 81 -1.35 -15.02 11.21
C PRO A 81 -1.28 -13.54 11.57
N ILE A 82 -1.24 -12.70 10.55
CA ILE A 82 -1.46 -11.26 10.65
C ILE A 82 -2.95 -11.03 10.94
N ASN A 83 -3.29 -10.17 11.90
CA ASN A 83 -4.68 -9.75 12.09
C ASN A 83 -4.90 -8.42 11.35
N LEU A 84 -5.81 -8.41 10.37
CA LEU A 84 -6.23 -7.21 9.67
C LEU A 84 -7.62 -6.81 10.16
N ILE A 85 -7.70 -5.69 10.87
CA ILE A 85 -8.94 -5.11 11.38
C ILE A 85 -9.36 -4.01 10.42
N ILE A 86 -10.57 -4.12 9.86
CA ILE A 86 -11.18 -3.13 8.98
C ILE A 86 -12.35 -2.50 9.74
N ALA A 87 -12.26 -1.20 9.98
CA ALA A 87 -13.19 -0.45 10.80
C ALA A 87 -13.79 0.74 10.04
N GLY A 88 -14.95 1.20 10.50
CA GLY A 88 -15.62 2.34 9.88
C GLY A 88 -17.11 2.35 10.13
N ARG A 89 -17.81 3.10 9.28
CA ARG A 89 -19.28 3.22 9.30
C ARG A 89 -19.83 2.88 7.92
N ALA A 90 -20.97 2.21 7.86
CA ALA A 90 -21.68 1.99 6.60
C ALA A 90 -23.16 1.74 6.85
N THR A 91 -23.99 2.13 5.89
CA THR A 91 -25.43 1.84 5.92
C THR A 91 -25.68 0.33 5.73
N ASP A 92 -26.06 -0.35 6.80
CA ASP A 92 -26.29 -1.81 6.81
C ASP A 92 -27.77 -2.18 6.90
N LYS A 93 -28.65 -1.18 6.92
CA LYS A 93 -30.11 -1.35 6.91
C LYS A 93 -30.78 -0.23 6.12
N VAL A 94 -31.74 -0.61 5.29
CA VAL A 94 -32.60 0.31 4.53
C VAL A 94 -34.06 -0.09 4.74
N GLY A 95 -34.84 0.75 5.43
CA GLY A 95 -36.18 0.38 5.86
C GLY A 95 -36.16 -0.85 6.77
N SER A 96 -36.83 -1.93 6.39
CA SER A 96 -36.77 -3.24 7.08
C SER A 96 -35.67 -4.17 6.58
N GLU A 97 -35.04 -3.86 5.44
CA GLU A 97 -34.08 -4.73 4.78
C GLU A 97 -32.68 -4.59 5.40
N LYS A 98 -32.08 -5.72 5.81
CA LYS A 98 -30.69 -5.79 6.28
C LYS A 98 -29.73 -6.09 5.12
N LEU A 99 -28.65 -5.33 5.03
CA LEU A 99 -27.64 -5.42 3.98
C LEU A 99 -26.41 -6.19 4.47
N PRO A 100 -25.81 -7.06 3.63
CA PRO A 100 -24.69 -7.91 4.03
C PRO A 100 -23.34 -7.16 4.01
N VAL A 101 -23.27 -5.96 4.58
CA VAL A 101 -22.10 -5.06 4.53
C VAL A 101 -20.83 -5.74 5.06
N LYS A 102 -20.89 -6.31 6.27
CA LYS A 102 -19.71 -6.95 6.89
C LYS A 102 -19.18 -8.12 6.06
N LYS A 103 -20.09 -8.93 5.51
CA LYS A 103 -19.74 -10.06 4.64
C LYS A 103 -19.10 -9.58 3.34
N LEU A 104 -19.67 -8.56 2.70
CA LEU A 104 -19.13 -7.97 1.47
C LEU A 104 -17.71 -7.43 1.68
N ILE A 105 -17.46 -6.72 2.79
CA ILE A 105 -16.13 -6.21 3.14
C ILE A 105 -15.16 -7.36 3.36
N ALA A 106 -15.52 -8.35 4.19
CA ALA A 106 -14.68 -9.51 4.47
C ALA A 106 -14.31 -10.29 3.20
N ASP A 107 -15.29 -10.56 2.32
CA ASP A 107 -15.07 -11.29 1.07
C ASP A 107 -14.19 -10.50 0.09
N THR A 108 -14.38 -9.18 0.03
CA THR A 108 -13.57 -8.27 -0.82
C THR A 108 -12.13 -8.21 -0.35
N ALA A 109 -11.90 -7.98 0.94
CA ALA A 109 -10.56 -7.97 1.55
C ALA A 109 -9.87 -9.33 1.36
N LYS A 110 -10.58 -10.44 1.64
CA LYS A 110 -10.07 -11.79 1.44
C LYS A 110 -9.65 -12.03 -0.02
N LYS A 111 -10.44 -11.57 -0.98
CA LYS A 111 -10.12 -11.70 -2.42
C LYS A 111 -8.84 -10.92 -2.78
N TYR A 112 -8.69 -9.70 -2.27
CA TYR A 112 -7.49 -8.88 -2.52
C TYR A 112 -6.24 -9.50 -1.92
N LEU A 113 -6.30 -9.95 -0.67
CA LEU A 113 -5.17 -10.50 0.08
C LEU A 113 -4.63 -11.82 -0.50
N LYS A 114 -5.40 -12.53 -1.35
CA LYS A 114 -4.92 -13.73 -2.08
C LYS A 114 -3.66 -13.49 -2.91
N ARG A 115 -3.33 -12.24 -3.25
CA ARG A 115 -2.07 -11.90 -3.94
C ARG A 115 -0.82 -12.17 -3.09
N PHE A 116 -0.94 -12.12 -1.77
CA PHE A 116 0.15 -12.36 -0.82
C PHE A 116 0.19 -13.83 -0.42
N LYS A 117 0.54 -14.70 -1.37
CA LYS A 117 0.46 -16.18 -1.23
C LYS A 117 1.22 -16.76 -0.03
N LEU A 118 2.26 -16.06 0.43
CA LEU A 118 3.08 -16.50 1.55
C LEU A 118 2.57 -16.01 2.90
N ALA A 119 1.64 -15.06 2.94
CA ALA A 119 1.12 -14.50 4.17
C ALA A 119 -0.20 -15.18 4.58
N ARG A 120 -0.47 -15.22 5.89
CA ARG A 120 -1.73 -15.70 6.46
C ARG A 120 -2.40 -14.53 7.17
N PHE A 121 -3.64 -14.24 6.80
CA PHE A 121 -4.43 -13.16 7.38
C PHE A 121 -5.66 -13.70 8.10
N ASN A 122 -5.92 -13.18 9.29
CA ASN A 122 -7.22 -13.19 9.93
C ASN A 122 -7.87 -11.83 9.67
N ILE A 123 -9.11 -11.81 9.18
CA ILE A 123 -9.81 -10.58 8.82
C ILE A 123 -10.92 -10.32 9.83
N ILE A 124 -10.84 -9.18 10.50
CA ILE A 124 -11.81 -8.73 11.49
C ILE A 124 -12.50 -7.50 10.93
N VAL A 125 -13.84 -7.51 10.90
CA VAL A 125 -14.63 -6.42 10.33
C VAL A 125 -15.48 -5.78 11.42
N ASP A 126 -15.04 -4.62 11.93
CA ASP A 126 -15.76 -3.83 12.94
C ASP A 126 -16.39 -2.58 12.32
N ILE A 127 -17.44 -2.81 11.53
CA ILE A 127 -18.27 -1.73 10.99
C ILE A 127 -19.41 -1.42 11.95
N LYS A 128 -19.54 -0.14 12.32
CA LYS A 128 -20.71 0.39 13.01
C LYS A 128 -21.80 0.77 12.01
N SER A 129 -23.02 0.36 12.34
CA SER A 129 -24.20 0.50 11.51
C SER A 129 -24.65 1.96 11.37
N GLY A 130 -24.97 2.36 10.14
CA GLY A 130 -25.86 3.47 9.85
C GLY A 130 -27.21 2.94 9.35
N ALA A 131 -28.31 3.61 9.69
CA ALA A 131 -29.63 3.29 9.16
C ALA A 131 -30.12 4.43 8.27
N GLU A 132 -30.63 4.10 7.09
CA GLU A 132 -31.28 5.06 6.20
C GLU A 132 -32.72 4.64 5.92
N ASN A 133 -33.61 5.63 5.81
CA ASN A 133 -34.99 5.41 5.39
C ASN A 133 -35.12 5.47 3.86
N LEU A 134 -35.98 4.64 3.27
CA LEU A 134 -36.25 4.61 1.83
C LEU A 134 -36.62 6.00 1.27
N THR A 135 -37.38 6.78 2.05
CA THR A 135 -37.79 8.16 1.71
C THR A 135 -36.62 9.16 1.73
N GLN A 136 -35.53 8.86 2.44
CA GLN A 136 -34.30 9.67 2.42
C GLN A 136 -33.43 9.34 1.20
N ILE A 137 -33.42 8.08 0.75
CA ILE A 137 -32.66 7.62 -0.42
C ILE A 137 -33.22 8.20 -1.73
N THR A 138 -34.55 8.32 -1.83
CA THR A 138 -35.22 8.84 -3.05
C THR A 138 -35.08 10.35 -3.23
N LYS A 139 -34.77 11.09 -2.14
CA LYS A 139 -34.52 12.53 -2.21
C LYS A 139 -33.12 12.77 -2.74
N LYS A 140 -33.01 13.10 -4.04
CA LYS A 140 -31.77 13.59 -4.65
C LYS A 140 -31.34 14.90 -3.98
N LYS A 141 -30.48 14.81 -2.97
CA LYS A 141 -29.78 15.97 -2.41
C LYS A 141 -28.48 16.17 -3.19
N LYS A 142 -28.13 17.42 -3.48
CA LYS A 142 -26.74 17.74 -3.87
C LYS A 142 -25.84 17.26 -2.73
N PRO A 143 -24.76 16.51 -3.02
CA PRO A 143 -23.83 16.10 -1.98
C PRO A 143 -23.27 17.34 -1.30
N VAL A 144 -23.28 17.33 0.03
CA VAL A 144 -22.62 18.34 0.86
C VAL A 144 -21.32 17.75 1.38
N ALA A 145 -20.34 18.61 1.68
CA ALA A 145 -19.13 18.16 2.34
C ALA A 145 -19.49 17.48 3.67
N ASN A 146 -18.89 16.30 3.92
CA ASN A 146 -19.09 15.54 5.14
C ASN A 146 -18.21 16.06 6.30
N ASP A 147 -17.14 16.77 5.96
CA ASP A 147 -16.17 17.32 6.90
C ASP A 147 -15.49 18.57 6.33
N THR A 148 -14.78 19.31 7.17
CA THR A 148 -13.92 20.43 6.78
C THR A 148 -12.54 19.91 6.42
N SER A 149 -12.33 19.63 5.13
CA SER A 149 -11.10 19.02 4.61
C SER A 149 -10.54 19.79 3.42
N PHE A 150 -9.25 19.61 3.14
CA PHE A 150 -8.60 20.10 1.93
C PHE A 150 -7.91 18.95 1.19
N GLY A 151 -7.84 19.04 -0.14
CA GLY A 151 -7.02 18.19 -0.98
C GLY A 151 -5.86 19.00 -1.54
N ALA A 152 -4.67 18.39 -1.58
CA ALA A 152 -3.48 19.00 -2.19
C ALA A 152 -2.95 18.08 -3.29
N SER A 153 -2.52 18.68 -4.39
CA SER A 153 -1.88 17.98 -5.49
C SER A 153 -0.99 18.95 -6.26
N HIS A 154 -0.01 18.40 -6.97
CA HIS A 154 0.85 19.15 -7.88
C HIS A 154 1.12 18.35 -9.15
N PHE A 155 1.50 19.07 -10.20
CA PHE A 155 1.94 18.52 -11.47
C PHE A 155 2.85 19.56 -12.17
N PRO A 156 3.91 19.14 -12.89
CA PRO A 156 4.39 17.76 -13.03
C PRO A 156 5.10 17.26 -11.76
N PHE A 157 5.35 15.95 -11.71
CA PHE A 157 6.28 15.39 -10.72
C PHE A 157 7.70 15.89 -10.98
N SER A 158 8.47 16.05 -9.90
CA SER A 158 9.91 16.23 -9.98
C SER A 158 10.59 14.99 -10.59
N ARG A 159 11.85 15.14 -10.99
CA ARG A 159 12.72 14.05 -11.45
C ARG A 159 12.89 12.99 -10.35
N THR A 160 13.04 13.42 -9.10
CA THR A 160 13.17 12.52 -7.93
C THR A 160 11.86 11.77 -7.67
N GLU A 161 10.72 12.46 -7.73
CA GLU A 161 9.39 11.87 -7.60
C GLU A 161 9.13 10.82 -8.67
N GLN A 162 9.40 11.17 -9.93
CA GLN A 162 9.24 10.27 -11.06
C GLN A 162 10.17 9.06 -10.97
N LEU A 163 11.42 9.26 -10.54
CA LEU A 163 12.39 8.20 -10.33
C LEU A 163 11.92 7.21 -9.25
N VAL A 164 11.52 7.70 -8.07
CA VAL A 164 11.05 6.85 -6.97
C VAL A 164 9.79 6.10 -7.35
N LEU A 165 8.84 6.76 -8.02
CA LEU A 165 7.63 6.13 -8.53
C LEU A 165 7.95 5.02 -9.53
N ASN A 166 8.85 5.28 -10.48
CA ASN A 166 9.27 4.31 -11.49
C ASN A 166 10.01 3.11 -10.87
N ALA A 167 10.90 3.36 -9.91
CA ALA A 167 11.61 2.32 -9.17
C ALA A 167 10.61 1.43 -8.41
N ARG A 168 9.70 2.03 -7.64
CA ARG A 168 8.65 1.28 -6.91
C ARG A 168 7.75 0.48 -7.86
N ASN A 169 7.35 1.04 -9.00
CA ASN A 169 6.55 0.34 -10.01
C ASN A 169 7.30 -0.84 -10.63
N HIS A 170 8.58 -0.65 -10.95
CA HIS A 170 9.42 -1.71 -11.49
C HIS A 170 9.56 -2.87 -10.50
N LEU A 171 9.87 -2.59 -9.23
CA LEU A 171 9.99 -3.60 -8.18
C LEU A 171 8.67 -4.37 -7.96
N ASN A 172 7.53 -3.70 -8.08
CA ASN A 172 6.20 -4.33 -7.98
C ASN A 172 5.74 -5.06 -9.26
N SER A 173 6.50 -4.97 -10.36
CA SER A 173 6.12 -5.56 -11.63
C SER A 173 6.23 -7.08 -11.64
N GLN A 174 5.40 -7.74 -12.46
CA GLN A 174 5.54 -9.19 -12.69
C GLN A 174 6.86 -9.54 -13.40
N GLY A 175 7.40 -8.62 -14.22
CA GLY A 175 8.69 -8.81 -14.88
C GLY A 175 9.82 -8.94 -13.86
N PHE A 176 9.93 -7.97 -12.95
CA PHE A 176 10.94 -7.98 -11.89
C PHE A 176 10.80 -9.20 -10.98
N ARG A 177 9.59 -9.55 -10.53
CA ARG A 177 9.37 -10.74 -9.69
C ARG A 177 9.72 -12.07 -10.36
N ARG A 178 9.59 -12.16 -11.69
CA ARG A 178 10.03 -13.36 -12.44
C ARG A 178 11.55 -13.43 -12.53
N MET A 179 12.21 -12.28 -12.72
CA MET A 179 13.66 -12.16 -12.78
C MET A 179 14.31 -12.43 -11.42
N PHE A 180 13.76 -11.87 -10.34
CA PHE A 180 14.25 -11.99 -8.97
C PHE A 180 13.18 -12.62 -8.09
N ARG A 181 13.06 -13.96 -8.15
CA ARG A 181 12.03 -14.70 -7.38
C ARG A 181 12.17 -14.56 -5.87
N ALA A 182 13.37 -14.27 -5.38
CA ALA A 182 13.64 -14.04 -3.96
C ALA A 182 13.13 -12.67 -3.48
N ALA A 183 12.88 -11.72 -4.38
CA ALA A 183 12.34 -10.41 -4.01
C ALA A 183 10.86 -10.52 -3.63
N GLY A 184 10.55 -10.10 -2.40
CA GLY A 184 9.20 -10.02 -1.85
C GLY A 184 8.40 -8.84 -2.39
N GLN A 185 7.19 -8.67 -1.84
CA GLN A 185 6.28 -7.57 -2.22
C GLN A 185 6.31 -6.41 -1.22
N ASP A 186 6.84 -6.64 -0.01
CA ASP A 186 7.09 -5.58 0.97
C ASP A 186 8.37 -4.85 0.57
N ILE A 187 8.16 -3.64 0.05
CA ILE A 187 9.17 -2.79 -0.57
C ILE A 187 8.92 -1.38 -0.05
N LYS A 188 9.99 -0.64 0.25
CA LYS A 188 9.97 0.80 0.46
C LYS A 188 11.11 1.41 -0.33
N VAL A 189 10.81 2.40 -1.17
CA VAL A 189 11.81 3.14 -1.95
C VAL A 189 11.88 4.55 -1.41
N MET A 190 13.09 4.97 -1.03
CA MET A 190 13.39 6.34 -0.63
C MET A 190 14.41 6.92 -1.61
N GLY A 191 14.08 8.03 -2.25
CA GLY A 191 14.97 8.82 -3.07
C GLY A 191 15.43 10.04 -2.32
N ILE A 192 16.73 10.31 -2.39
CA ILE A 192 17.34 11.52 -1.83
C ILE A 192 18.11 12.19 -2.95
N ARG A 193 17.76 13.45 -3.23
CA ARG A 193 18.54 14.31 -4.12
C ARG A 193 19.27 15.35 -3.27
N THR A 194 20.56 15.52 -3.53
CA THR A 194 21.41 16.57 -2.97
C THR A 194 22.15 17.24 -4.11
N LYS A 195 21.79 18.49 -4.38
CA LYS A 195 22.17 19.25 -5.58
C LYS A 195 21.83 18.44 -6.83
N ASP A 196 22.84 18.02 -7.58
CA ASP A 196 22.69 17.25 -8.83
C ASP A 196 22.82 15.74 -8.63
N ARG A 197 23.08 15.26 -7.42
CA ARG A 197 23.24 13.82 -7.13
C ARG A 197 21.96 13.25 -6.55
N THR A 198 21.52 12.12 -7.10
CA THR A 198 20.36 11.38 -6.60
C THR A 198 20.76 9.95 -6.25
N GLU A 199 20.29 9.47 -5.09
CA GLU A 199 20.48 8.09 -4.65
C GLU A 199 19.14 7.46 -4.27
N LEU A 200 19.04 6.14 -4.42
CA LEU A 200 17.91 5.35 -3.96
C LEU A 200 18.33 4.46 -2.78
N THR A 201 17.60 4.52 -1.69
CA THR A 201 17.64 3.54 -0.61
C THR A 201 16.38 2.69 -0.68
N ILE A 202 16.54 1.38 -0.79
CA ILE A 202 15.45 0.43 -1.00
C ILE A 202 15.48 -0.60 0.12
N ALA A 203 14.39 -0.65 0.89
CA ALA A 203 14.10 -1.79 1.74
C ALA A 203 13.26 -2.78 0.94
N ILE A 204 13.66 -4.04 0.90
CA ILE A 204 12.92 -5.11 0.24
C ILE A 204 13.00 -6.40 1.04
N ALA A 205 11.84 -6.97 1.36
CA ALA A 205 11.78 -8.26 2.05
C ALA A 205 12.23 -9.39 1.11
N PHE A 206 13.10 -10.27 1.58
CA PHE A 206 13.51 -11.47 0.83
C PHE A 206 12.70 -12.70 1.22
N ILE A 207 12.44 -13.56 0.25
CA ILE A 207 11.69 -14.80 0.41
C ILE A 207 12.67 -15.94 0.70
N GLY A 208 12.73 -16.38 1.96
CA GLY A 208 13.68 -17.40 2.43
C GLY A 208 13.71 -18.70 1.64
N LYS A 209 12.56 -19.20 1.15
CA LYS A 209 12.52 -20.41 0.28
C LYS A 209 13.28 -20.29 -1.04
N HIS A 210 13.68 -19.08 -1.43
CA HIS A 210 14.44 -18.80 -2.66
C HIS A 210 15.90 -18.41 -2.40
N ILE A 211 16.34 -18.46 -1.14
CA ILE A 211 17.70 -18.15 -0.72
C ILE A 211 18.30 -19.37 -0.02
N LYS A 212 19.48 -19.82 -0.45
CA LYS A 212 20.12 -21.04 0.05
C LYS A 212 20.85 -20.85 1.38
N ASP A 213 21.53 -19.72 1.53
CA ASP A 213 22.43 -19.38 2.63
C ASP A 213 22.75 -17.86 2.57
N MET A 214 23.60 -17.38 3.48
CA MET A 214 23.98 -15.97 3.55
C MET A 214 24.70 -15.48 2.29
N ASN A 215 25.56 -16.30 1.68
CA ASN A 215 26.26 -15.93 0.45
C ASN A 215 25.27 -15.73 -0.71
N ASP A 216 24.29 -16.63 -0.86
CA ASP A 216 23.23 -16.48 -1.86
C ASP A 216 22.35 -15.25 -1.61
N TYR A 217 22.12 -14.87 -0.34
CA TYR A 217 21.44 -13.61 0.02
C TYR A 217 22.23 -12.39 -0.47
N ILE A 218 23.52 -12.31 -0.15
CA ILE A 218 24.40 -11.20 -0.52
C ILE A 218 24.47 -11.07 -2.03
N VAL A 219 24.79 -12.16 -2.74
CA VAL A 219 24.88 -12.18 -4.20
C VAL A 219 23.55 -11.79 -4.84
N THR A 220 22.42 -12.26 -4.31
CA THR A 220 21.11 -11.88 -4.84
C THR A 220 20.82 -10.40 -4.61
N LYS A 221 21.17 -9.85 -3.44
CA LYS A 221 21.03 -8.43 -3.11
C LYS A 221 21.87 -7.55 -4.04
N GLU A 222 23.12 -7.93 -4.28
CA GLU A 222 24.04 -7.23 -5.19
C GLU A 222 23.51 -7.25 -6.62
N ARG A 223 23.07 -8.41 -7.13
CA ARG A 223 22.50 -8.51 -8.48
C ARG A 223 21.24 -7.65 -8.65
N ILE A 224 20.41 -7.53 -7.62
CA ILE A 224 19.27 -6.62 -7.65
C ILE A 224 19.75 -5.16 -7.69
N ALA A 225 20.74 -4.80 -6.87
CA ALA A 225 21.29 -3.44 -6.85
C ALA A 225 21.89 -3.07 -8.21
N GLU A 226 22.74 -3.92 -8.80
CA GLU A 226 23.33 -3.74 -10.13
C GLU A 226 22.26 -3.57 -11.22
N HIS A 227 21.22 -4.41 -11.20
CA HIS A 227 20.10 -4.29 -12.13
C HIS A 227 19.41 -2.92 -12.02
N LEU A 228 19.20 -2.44 -10.80
CA LEU A 228 18.53 -1.15 -10.56
C LEU A 228 19.45 0.03 -10.92
N ILE A 229 20.74 -0.04 -10.61
CA ILE A 229 21.75 0.95 -11.02
C ILE A 229 21.78 1.05 -12.54
N SER A 230 21.90 -0.08 -13.24
CA SER A 230 21.89 -0.13 -14.71
C SER A 230 20.60 0.44 -15.30
N LYS A 231 19.45 0.15 -14.67
CA LYS A 231 18.14 0.58 -15.17
C LYS A 231 17.87 2.08 -14.94
N PHE A 232 18.33 2.64 -13.82
CA PHE A 232 17.95 3.97 -13.38
C PHE A 232 19.08 5.00 -13.41
N GLY A 233 20.33 4.57 -13.61
CA GLY A 233 21.49 5.47 -13.74
C GLY A 233 21.85 6.22 -12.46
N VAL A 234 21.47 5.69 -11.29
CA VAL A 234 21.70 6.30 -9.96
C VAL A 234 22.30 5.29 -9.00
N ASN A 235 22.93 5.77 -7.94
CA ASN A 235 23.40 4.90 -6.86
C ASN A 235 22.21 4.24 -6.15
N VAL A 236 22.32 2.95 -5.83
CA VAL A 236 21.25 2.17 -5.17
C VAL A 236 21.82 1.42 -3.98
N LYS A 237 21.23 1.65 -2.81
CA LYS A 237 21.50 0.93 -1.57
C LYS A 237 20.30 0.04 -1.22
N ILE A 238 20.55 -1.22 -0.89
CA ILE A 238 19.50 -2.18 -0.53
C ILE A 238 19.70 -2.69 0.88
N ASN A 239 18.62 -2.71 1.68
CA ASN A 239 18.57 -3.26 3.03
C ASN A 239 19.75 -2.79 3.90
N THR A 240 19.89 -1.48 4.06
CA THR A 240 21.03 -0.84 4.76
C THR A 240 21.09 -1.13 6.26
N LEU A 241 20.11 -1.84 6.81
CA LEU A 241 20.09 -2.29 8.21
C LEU A 241 20.61 -3.72 8.37
N ASP A 242 20.99 -4.40 7.29
CA ASP A 242 21.58 -5.73 7.38
C ASP A 242 22.89 -5.67 8.19
N ASP A 243 22.98 -6.52 9.21
CA ASP A 243 24.24 -6.86 9.87
C ASP A 243 24.64 -8.27 9.45
N ILE A 244 25.62 -8.34 8.56
CA ILE A 244 26.12 -9.60 7.97
C ILE A 244 27.28 -10.16 8.82
N THR A 245 27.76 -9.41 9.81
CA THR A 245 28.90 -9.79 10.65
C THR A 245 28.52 -10.57 11.91
N GLY A 246 27.22 -10.74 12.19
CA GLY A 246 26.71 -11.49 13.33
C GLY A 246 26.64 -13.01 13.08
N ASP A 247 27.04 -13.80 14.09
CA ASP A 247 27.00 -15.27 14.11
C ASP A 247 25.68 -15.86 13.58
N GLU A 248 25.78 -16.96 12.82
CA GLU A 248 24.70 -17.68 12.10
C GLU A 248 23.56 -18.28 12.98
N ASN A 249 23.39 -17.84 14.22
CA ASN A 249 22.54 -18.48 15.24
C ASN A 249 21.28 -17.70 15.67
N SER A 250 20.79 -16.70 14.93
CA SER A 250 19.50 -16.03 15.21
C SER A 250 18.45 -16.23 14.12
#